data_AF-A0A5A7SAD3-F1
#
_entry.id   AF-A0A5A7SAD3-F1
#
_cell.length_a   1.000
_cell.length_b   1.000
_cell.length_c   1.000
_cell.angle_alpha   90.00
_cell.angle_beta   90.00
_cell.angle_gamma   90.00
#
_symmetry.space_group_name_H-M   'P 1'
#
loop_
_entity.id
_entity.type
_entity.pdbx_description
1 polymer ?
#
loop_
_entity_poly.entity_id
_entity_poly.type
_entity_poly.pdbx_seq_one_letter_code
_entity_poly.pdbx_strand_id
1 'polypeptide(L)'
;MMGWVARAAAQTAERVQEPRNRFARWTARWRPPSTAVPAARFQDDDEPYPGHWRELPTPWPSTDPAAAATQALLSEALATLPTTWRAVVIARDTLGRSPDQVSAELDLTEPEQTAILNQARAALRERMAQQLTGEDDR
;
A
#
# COMPACT_ATOMS: atom_id res chain seq x y z
N MET A 1 -11.69 -27.62 11.69
CA MET A 1 -10.99 -26.33 11.86
C MET A 1 -10.50 -25.89 10.48
N MET A 2 -11.35 -25.25 9.70
CA MET A 2 -11.07 -24.76 8.34
C MET A 2 -11.93 -23.52 8.10
N GLY A 3 -11.35 -22.45 7.53
CA GLY A 3 -12.12 -21.40 6.86
C GLY A 3 -12.11 -20.00 7.48
N TRP A 4 -10.97 -19.48 7.95
CA TRP A 4 -10.82 -18.01 8.16
C TRP A 4 -10.48 -17.28 6.85
N VAL A 5 -9.97 -18.00 5.85
CA VAL A 5 -9.56 -17.45 4.54
C VAL A 5 -10.75 -17.11 3.63
N ALA A 6 -11.92 -17.73 3.83
CA ALA A 6 -13.11 -17.48 3.00
C ALA A 6 -13.85 -16.17 3.32
N ARG A 7 -13.52 -15.46 4.42
CA ARG A 7 -14.21 -14.21 4.79
C ARG A 7 -13.54 -12.96 4.22
N ALA A 8 -12.23 -13.00 3.95
CA ALA A 8 -11.49 -11.86 3.41
C ALA A 8 -11.79 -11.63 1.91
N ALA A 9 -12.11 -12.68 1.15
CA ALA A 9 -12.48 -12.57 -0.27
C ALA A 9 -13.93 -12.11 -0.50
N ALA A 10 -14.84 -12.39 0.45
CA ALA A 10 -16.26 -12.07 0.29
C ALA A 10 -16.61 -10.60 0.60
N GLN A 11 -15.76 -9.84 1.30
CA GLN A 11 -16.08 -8.47 1.71
C GLN A 11 -15.63 -7.39 0.72
N THR A 12 -14.81 -7.76 -0.27
CA THR A 12 -14.25 -6.83 -1.26
C THR A 12 -15.20 -6.51 -2.42
N ALA A 13 -16.27 -7.30 -2.61
CA ALA A 13 -17.17 -7.18 -3.76
C ALA A 13 -18.41 -6.27 -3.53
N GLU A 14 -18.74 -5.86 -2.30
CA GLU A 14 -20.08 -5.29 -2.02
C GLU A 14 -20.13 -3.89 -1.38
N ARG A 15 -19.05 -3.09 -1.36
CA ARG A 15 -19.15 -1.71 -0.83
C ARG A 15 -18.66 -0.64 -1.78
N VAL A 16 -19.27 -0.58 -2.96
CA VAL A 16 -19.46 0.70 -3.67
C VAL A 16 -20.55 1.48 -2.93
N GLN A 17 -20.22 2.01 -1.74
CA GLN A 17 -21.00 3.10 -1.16
C GLN A 17 -20.48 4.40 -1.74
N GLU A 18 -21.40 5.21 -2.27
CA GLU A 18 -21.14 6.60 -2.61
C GLU A 18 -20.50 7.33 -1.42
N PRO A 19 -19.39 8.05 -1.61
CA PRO A 19 -18.65 8.61 -0.50
C PRO A 19 -19.39 9.79 0.13
N ARG A 20 -20.12 9.54 1.22
CA ARG A 20 -20.80 10.57 2.04
C ARG A 20 -19.90 11.22 3.11
N ASN A 21 -18.61 10.86 3.17
CA ASN A 21 -17.66 11.36 4.20
C ASN A 21 -16.56 12.28 3.61
N ARG A 22 -16.23 13.37 4.32
CA ARG A 22 -15.14 14.33 4.10
C ARG A 22 -13.80 13.65 3.75
N PHE A 23 -13.54 12.49 4.35
CA PHE A 23 -12.32 11.69 4.14
C PHE A 23 -12.12 11.21 2.70
N ALA A 24 -13.21 10.75 2.06
CA ALA A 24 -13.17 10.23 0.69
C ALA A 24 -13.00 11.36 -0.34
N ARG A 25 -13.50 12.57 -0.06
CA ARG A 25 -13.26 13.75 -0.90
C ARG A 25 -11.80 14.21 -0.81
N TRP A 26 -11.19 14.14 0.38
CA TRP A 26 -9.81 14.57 0.60
C TRP A 26 -8.77 13.59 0.02
N THR A 27 -9.09 12.30 -0.01
CA THR A 27 -8.22 11.25 -0.53
C THR A 27 -8.54 10.83 -1.97
N ALA A 28 -9.52 11.43 -2.65
CA ALA A 28 -10.03 10.95 -3.95
C ALA A 28 -8.98 10.71 -5.04
N ARG A 29 -7.91 11.53 -5.15
CA ARG A 29 -6.81 11.30 -6.11
C ARG A 29 -5.83 10.20 -5.69
N TRP A 30 -5.81 9.88 -4.40
CA TRP A 30 -4.90 8.92 -3.77
C TRP A 30 -5.60 7.62 -3.41
N ARG A 31 -6.94 7.60 -3.41
CA ARG A 31 -7.79 6.43 -3.24
C ARG A 31 -7.65 5.62 -4.53
N PRO A 32 -6.80 4.59 -4.56
CA PRO A 32 -6.61 3.83 -5.77
C PRO A 32 -7.87 2.96 -6.00
N PRO A 33 -7.97 2.27 -7.15
CA PRO A 33 -8.88 1.11 -7.26
C PRO A 33 -8.74 0.21 -6.02
N SER A 34 -9.76 -0.58 -5.71
CA SER A 34 -9.91 -1.41 -4.51
C SER A 34 -8.71 -2.29 -4.11
N THR A 35 -7.67 -2.36 -4.93
CA THR A 35 -6.54 -3.27 -4.83
C THR A 35 -5.22 -2.51 -5.00
N ALA A 36 -4.28 -2.73 -4.08
CA ALA A 36 -2.95 -2.09 -4.07
C ALA A 36 -2.03 -2.54 -5.23
N VAL A 37 -2.39 -3.64 -5.90
CA VAL A 37 -1.69 -4.17 -7.07
C VAL A 37 -2.70 -4.22 -8.22
N PRO A 38 -2.35 -3.76 -9.44
CA PRO A 38 -3.25 -3.83 -10.59
C PRO A 38 -3.74 -5.25 -10.85
N ALA A 39 -5.03 -5.43 -11.11
CA ALA A 39 -5.63 -6.74 -11.38
C ALA A 39 -4.94 -7.46 -12.56
N ALA A 40 -4.47 -6.71 -13.56
CA ALA A 40 -3.73 -7.23 -14.71
C ALA A 40 -2.40 -7.93 -14.37
N ARG A 41 -1.89 -7.81 -13.14
CA ARG A 41 -0.72 -8.59 -12.67
C ARG A 41 -1.10 -10.03 -12.32
N PHE A 42 -2.39 -10.32 -12.17
CA PHE A 42 -2.93 -11.63 -11.83
C PHE A 42 -3.64 -12.25 -13.02
N GLN A 43 -3.74 -13.57 -13.00
CA GLN A 43 -4.40 -14.35 -14.01
C GLN A 43 -5.92 -14.18 -13.91
N ASP A 44 -6.58 -14.08 -15.05
CA ASP A 44 -8.04 -13.94 -15.13
C ASP A 44 -8.74 -15.28 -14.87
N ASP A 45 -10.06 -15.25 -14.72
CA ASP A 45 -10.88 -16.44 -14.44
C ASP A 45 -10.82 -17.51 -15.54
N ASP A 46 -10.44 -17.12 -16.77
CA ASP A 46 -10.32 -18.02 -17.94
C ASP A 46 -8.90 -18.60 -18.12
N GLU A 47 -7.94 -18.24 -17.26
CA GLU A 47 -6.56 -18.74 -17.34
C GLU A 47 -6.33 -19.97 -16.43
N PRO A 48 -5.25 -20.75 -16.64
CA PRO A 48 -5.05 -22.02 -15.93
C PRO A 48 -4.99 -21.91 -14.40
N TYR A 49 -4.63 -20.75 -13.85
CA TYR A 49 -4.54 -20.50 -12.41
C TYR A 49 -5.16 -19.14 -12.02
N PRO A 50 -6.50 -19.01 -11.98
CA PRO A 50 -7.17 -17.75 -11.68
C PRO A 50 -6.71 -17.11 -10.37
N GLY A 51 -6.43 -15.81 -10.40
CA GLY A 51 -5.95 -15.05 -9.25
C GLY A 51 -4.48 -15.31 -8.87
N HIS A 52 -3.76 -16.20 -9.55
CA HIS A 52 -2.31 -16.33 -9.40
C HIS A 52 -1.58 -15.21 -10.15
N TRP A 53 -0.32 -14.95 -9.80
CA TRP A 53 0.51 -14.02 -10.58
C TRP A 53 0.64 -14.50 -12.04
N ARG A 54 0.49 -13.58 -12.99
CA ARG A 54 0.88 -13.82 -14.39
C ARG A 54 2.39 -13.89 -14.52
N GLU A 55 3.07 -12.96 -13.87
CA GLU A 55 4.52 -12.91 -13.77
C GLU A 55 4.88 -12.58 -12.32
N LEU A 56 5.81 -13.34 -11.75
CA LEU A 56 6.29 -13.08 -10.40
C LEU A 56 7.04 -11.74 -10.36
N PRO A 57 6.85 -10.93 -9.31
CA PRO A 57 7.58 -9.68 -9.19
C PRO A 57 9.09 -9.95 -9.10
N THR A 58 9.87 -9.16 -9.83
CA THR A 58 11.33 -9.19 -9.75
C THR A 58 11.78 -8.91 -8.31
N PRO A 59 12.66 -9.75 -7.73
CA PRO A 59 13.27 -9.47 -6.44
C PRO A 59 14.01 -8.13 -6.49
N TRP A 60 14.00 -7.39 -5.39
CA TRP A 60 14.86 -6.20 -5.31
C TRP A 60 16.33 -6.62 -5.34
N PRO A 61 17.20 -5.82 -5.97
CA PRO A 61 18.63 -6.03 -5.87
C PRO A 61 19.04 -5.95 -4.39
N SER A 62 20.12 -6.63 -4.03
CA SER A 62 20.67 -6.58 -2.67
C SER A 62 21.26 -5.19 -2.42
N THR A 63 20.44 -4.28 -1.89
CA THR A 63 20.83 -2.91 -1.55
C THR A 63 21.08 -2.79 -0.04
N ASP A 64 22.08 -2.02 0.35
CA ASP A 64 22.28 -1.66 1.76
C ASP A 64 21.24 -0.58 2.15
N PRO A 65 20.32 -0.86 3.09
CA PRO A 65 19.34 0.12 3.54
C PRO A 65 19.99 1.32 4.25
N ALA A 66 21.20 1.19 4.80
CA ALA A 66 21.92 2.29 5.44
C ALA A 66 22.68 3.17 4.44
N ALA A 67 22.82 2.75 3.18
CA ALA A 67 23.48 3.55 2.16
C ALA A 67 22.76 4.90 1.95
N ALA A 68 23.54 5.97 1.83
CA ALA A 68 23.01 7.33 1.69
C ALA A 68 22.08 7.47 0.47
N ALA A 69 22.38 6.79 -0.64
CA ALA A 69 21.53 6.77 -1.82
C ALA A 69 20.15 6.13 -1.53
N THR A 70 20.12 4.97 -0.88
CA THR A 70 18.88 4.29 -0.47
C THR A 70 18.04 5.15 0.47
N GLN A 71 18.68 5.81 1.44
CA GLN A 71 18.01 6.71 2.38
C GLN A 71 17.46 7.96 1.71
N ALA A 72 18.18 8.52 0.73
CA ALA A 72 17.71 9.64 -0.08
C ALA A 72 16.48 9.25 -0.91
N LEU A 73 16.53 8.11 -1.61
CA LEU A 73 15.41 7.57 -2.39
C LEU A 73 14.15 7.38 -1.53
N LEU A 74 14.30 6.78 -0.34
CA LEU A 74 13.18 6.61 0.59
C LEU A 74 12.63 7.96 1.09
N SER A 75 13.52 8.90 1.41
CA SER A 75 13.13 10.24 1.86
C SER A 75 12.34 11.00 0.80
N GLU A 76 12.77 10.94 -0.46
CA GLU A 76 12.05 11.52 -1.59
C GLU A 76 10.70 10.81 -1.81
N ALA A 77 10.66 9.48 -1.68
CA ALA A 77 9.43 8.69 -1.75
C ALA A 77 8.41 9.13 -0.71
N LEU A 78 8.82 9.24 0.55
CA LEU A 78 8.00 9.75 1.64
C LEU A 78 7.52 11.18 1.38
N ALA A 79 8.36 12.04 0.79
CA ALA A 79 7.99 13.43 0.48
C ALA A 79 6.84 13.54 -0.54
N THR A 80 6.62 12.54 -1.38
CA THR A 80 5.47 12.52 -2.31
C THR A 80 4.15 12.10 -1.70
N LEU A 81 4.17 11.46 -0.52
CA LEU A 81 2.94 11.08 0.16
C LEU A 81 2.21 12.31 0.72
N PRO A 82 0.87 12.29 0.75
CA PRO A 82 0.09 13.25 1.54
C PRO A 82 0.56 13.31 2.99
N THR A 83 0.49 14.49 3.62
CA THR A 83 1.00 14.72 4.98
C THR A 83 0.47 13.71 5.99
N THR A 84 -0.85 13.45 6.01
CA THR A 84 -1.44 12.45 6.93
C THR A 84 -0.97 11.03 6.62
N TRP A 85 -0.79 10.68 5.34
CA TRP A 85 -0.32 9.33 4.97
C TRP A 85 1.12 9.11 5.43
N ARG A 86 1.97 10.13 5.23
CA ARG A 86 3.35 10.15 5.74
C ARG A 86 3.37 10.03 7.27
N ALA A 87 2.50 10.74 7.97
CA ALA A 87 2.39 10.65 9.43
C ALA A 87 1.99 9.23 9.87
N VAL A 88 0.98 8.61 9.23
CA VAL A 88 0.56 7.23 9.54
C VAL A 88 1.70 6.24 9.36
N VAL A 89 2.41 6.27 8.22
CA VAL A 89 3.48 5.29 7.95
C VAL A 89 4.67 5.47 8.89
N ILE A 90 5.09 6.71 9.18
CA ILE A 90 6.17 6.96 10.14
C ILE A 90 5.78 6.48 11.55
N ALA A 91 4.56 6.80 12.00
CA ALA A 91 4.08 6.43 13.32
C ALA A 91 4.02 4.90 13.49
N ARG A 92 3.59 4.17 12.46
CA ARG A 92 3.42 2.71 12.50
C ARG A 92 4.70 1.95 12.23
N ASP A 93 5.49 2.35 11.25
CA ASP A 93 6.60 1.55 10.73
C ASP A 93 7.95 1.96 11.33
N THR A 94 8.07 3.20 11.80
CA THR A 94 9.31 3.72 12.41
C THR A 94 9.17 3.84 13.92
N LEU A 95 8.08 4.43 14.40
CA LEU A 95 7.89 4.71 15.83
C LEU A 95 7.19 3.56 16.60
N GLY A 96 6.67 2.56 15.90
CA GLY A 96 6.04 1.38 16.51
C GLY A 96 4.75 1.67 17.29
N ARG A 97 4.08 2.82 17.08
CA ARG A 97 2.84 3.19 17.77
C ARG A 97 1.70 2.25 17.40
N SER A 98 0.75 1.98 18.30
CA SER A 98 -0.37 1.08 18.01
C SER A 98 -1.39 1.69 17.02
N PRO A 99 -2.23 0.88 16.35
CA PRO A 99 -3.30 1.40 15.50
C PRO A 99 -4.23 2.38 16.23
N ASP A 100 -4.62 2.06 17.46
CA ASP A 100 -5.50 2.90 18.28
C ASP A 100 -4.87 4.26 18.60
N GLN A 101 -3.58 4.27 18.97
CA GLN A 101 -2.84 5.51 19.25
C GLN A 101 -2.77 6.41 18.03
N VAL A 102 -2.45 5.84 16.86
CA VAL A 102 -2.35 6.58 15.60
C VAL A 102 -3.73 7.10 15.17
N SER A 103 -4.77 6.29 15.34
CA SER A 103 -6.14 6.67 14.99
C SER A 103 -6.63 7.83 15.86
N ALA A 104 -6.39 7.78 17.17
CA ALA A 104 -6.74 8.86 18.09
C ALA A 104 -5.95 10.15 17.84
N GLU A 105 -4.64 10.06 17.59
CA GLU A 105 -3.77 11.23 17.38
C GLU A 105 -4.06 11.96 16.07
N LEU A 106 -4.43 11.22 15.02
CA LEU A 106 -4.63 11.76 13.68
C LEU A 106 -6.11 11.96 13.31
N ASP A 107 -7.02 11.79 14.27
CA ASP A 107 -8.48 11.89 14.09
C ASP A 107 -8.98 10.99 12.94
N LEU A 108 -8.57 9.72 12.98
CA LEU A 108 -8.93 8.68 12.02
C LEU A 108 -9.73 7.58 12.68
N THR A 109 -10.57 6.90 11.91
CA THR A 109 -11.05 5.57 12.31
C THR A 109 -9.97 4.50 12.06
N GLU A 110 -9.99 3.40 12.81
CA GLU A 110 -9.06 2.27 12.62
C GLU A 110 -9.08 1.71 11.18
N PRO A 111 -10.24 1.54 10.50
CA PRO A 111 -10.27 1.14 9.10
C PRO A 111 -9.64 2.17 8.15
N GLU A 112 -9.83 3.47 8.41
CA GLU A 112 -9.19 4.53 7.61
C GLU A 112 -7.68 4.53 7.79
N GLN A 113 -7.20 4.40 9.04
CA GLN A 113 -5.78 4.30 9.36
C GLN A 113 -5.15 3.09 8.65
N THR A 114 -5.79 1.92 8.71
CA THR A 114 -5.30 0.69 8.08
C THR A 114 -5.25 0.83 6.56
N ALA A 115 -6.31 1.40 5.96
CA ALA A 115 -6.35 1.67 4.53
C ALA A 115 -5.21 2.61 4.12
N ILE A 116 -5.00 3.72 4.85
CA ILE A 116 -3.90 4.64 4.60
C ILE A 116 -2.55 3.94 4.70
N LEU A 117 -2.32 3.15 5.76
CA LEU A 117 -1.05 2.47 5.98
C LEU A 117 -0.72 1.53 4.82
N ASN A 118 -1.67 0.70 4.41
CA ASN A 118 -1.49 -0.23 3.30
C ASN A 118 -1.20 0.50 1.99
N GLN A 119 -1.90 1.60 1.71
CA GLN A 119 -1.68 2.37 0.49
C GLN A 119 -0.36 3.13 0.49
N ALA A 120 0.02 3.72 1.62
CA ALA A 120 1.33 4.37 1.78
C ALA A 120 2.46 3.37 1.54
N ARG A 121 2.40 2.18 2.13
CA ARG A 121 3.38 1.11 1.92
C ARG A 121 3.43 0.65 0.46
N ALA A 122 2.28 0.46 -0.18
CA ALA A 122 2.21 0.08 -1.59
C ALA A 122 2.86 1.13 -2.50
N ALA A 123 2.56 2.42 -2.28
CA ALA A 123 3.13 3.52 -3.04
C ALA A 123 4.66 3.64 -2.85
N LEU A 124 5.14 3.49 -1.61
CA LEU A 124 6.58 3.49 -1.32
C LEU A 124 7.28 2.31 -1.99
N ARG A 125 6.70 1.10 -1.89
CA ARG A 125 7.26 -0.11 -2.52
C ARG A 125 7.34 0.04 -4.04
N GLU A 126 6.28 0.54 -4.68
CA GLU A 126 6.25 0.74 -6.13
C GLU A 126 7.34 1.73 -6.56
N ARG A 127 7.47 2.87 -5.88
CA ARG A 127 8.47 3.88 -6.22
C ARG A 127 9.90 3.38 -5.98
N MET A 128 10.14 2.66 -4.88
CA MET A 128 11.45 2.05 -4.62
C MET A 128 11.80 0.98 -5.65
N ALA A 129 10.84 0.13 -6.04
CA ALA A 129 11.04 -0.89 -7.07
C ALA A 129 11.42 -0.25 -8.41
N GLN A 130 10.74 0.82 -8.82
CA GLN A 130 11.04 1.51 -10.09
C GLN A 130 12.47 2.08 -10.14
N GLN A 131 12.96 2.62 -9.03
CA GLN A 131 14.32 3.19 -8.97
C GLN A 131 15.38 2.10 -8.85
N LEU A 132 15.18 1.14 -7.93
CA LEU A 132 16.15 0.07 -7.68
C LEU A 132 16.28 -0.93 -8.84
N THR A 133 15.18 -1.23 -9.55
CA THR A 133 15.23 -2.13 -10.72
C THR A 133 15.58 -1.38 -12.01
N GLY A 134 15.39 -0.06 -12.06
CA GLY A 134 15.76 0.78 -13.20
C GLY A 134 17.24 1.21 -13.23
N GLU A 135 17.98 1.06 -12.13
CA GLU A 135 19.41 1.37 -12.02
C GLU A 135 20.33 0.25 -12.57
N ASP A 136 19.84 -0.99 -12.69
CA ASP A 136 20.62 -2.13 -13.20
C ASP A 136 20.91 -2.05 -14.72
N ASP A 137 20.30 -1.08 -15.42
CA ASP A 137 20.32 -0.95 -16.89
C ASP A 137 21.11 0.29 -17.39
N ARG A 138 21.90 0.97 -16.54
CA ARG A 138 22.65 2.19 -16.91
C ARG A 138 24.14 2.14 -16.62
#